data_AF-A0A2N1U1L2-F1
#
_entry.id   AF-A0A2N1U1L2-F1
#
_cell.length_a   1.000
_cell.length_b   1.000
_cell.length_c   1.000
_cell.angle_alpha   90.00
_cell.angle_beta   90.00
_cell.angle_gamma   90.00
#
_symmetry.space_group_name_H-M   'P 1'
#
loop_
_entity.id
_entity.type
_entity.pdbx_description
1 polymer ?
#
loop_
_entity_poly.entity_id
_entity_poly.type
_entity_poly.pdbx_seq_one_letter_code
_entity_poly.pdbx_strand_id
1 'polypeptide(L)'
;MIVALFIQIFYTVKMDCGAPSLKNGKDMIMTSKGSPNTGICCNCESKYSENDETCPACSNHVGFPNVRFSDSSENVNALIERFLLARKSAKSRGCYKEFQEFRKHIKKKSGVVISMPAGIFRDLIKTPNKIYRNYEQLVQASEISSRGAQFDNLRHAISGCLFGSYNNKIAYGVLSLNKEGLPTYGDVFCLLRPVTIEKRTSFLEENSYRFVEKHNILSGRPVGNWATWRTKHLLALVKLERFIEKGQKETDWENVFFLTNGKDRNLDDFIEAHIYGSINYSSIENAMPAPNKKLGRLEKLDIEAGMSRLEKLKEKR
;
A
#
# COMPACT_ATOMS: atom_id res chain seq x y z
N MET A 1 -37.42 13.05 57.47
CA MET A 1 -37.96 12.09 56.49
C MET A 1 -37.72 12.65 55.09
N ILE A 2 -36.59 12.31 54.47
CA ILE A 2 -36.29 12.67 53.09
C ILE A 2 -35.77 11.41 52.39
N VAL A 3 -36.42 11.11 51.26
CA VAL A 3 -36.30 9.90 50.44
C VAL A 3 -34.99 9.92 49.66
N ALA A 4 -34.25 8.82 49.70
CA ALA A 4 -33.07 8.58 48.86
C ALA A 4 -33.50 7.92 47.55
N LEU A 5 -33.15 8.54 46.42
CA LEU A 5 -33.28 7.97 45.07
C LEU A 5 -31.88 7.57 44.58
N PHE A 6 -31.61 6.27 44.46
CA PHE A 6 -30.44 5.74 43.77
C PHE A 6 -30.79 5.52 42.30
N ILE A 7 -30.12 6.23 41.39
CA ILE A 7 -30.13 5.94 39.95
C ILE A 7 -28.76 5.33 39.61
N GLN A 8 -28.77 4.06 39.25
CA GLN A 8 -27.60 3.31 38.81
C GLN A 8 -27.57 3.35 37.28
N ILE A 9 -26.73 4.21 36.71
CA ILE A 9 -26.51 4.31 35.26
C ILE A 9 -25.55 3.18 34.85
N PHE A 10 -26.08 2.16 34.18
CA PHE A 10 -25.26 1.22 33.41
C PHE A 10 -24.78 1.91 32.12
N TYR A 11 -23.50 2.30 32.09
CA TYR A 11 -22.83 2.60 30.82
C TYR A 11 -22.37 1.29 30.18
N THR A 12 -23.15 0.79 29.22
CA THR A 12 -22.69 -0.23 28.27
C THR A 12 -21.69 0.41 27.33
N VAL A 13 -20.40 0.18 27.54
CA VAL A 13 -19.35 0.53 26.58
C VAL A 13 -19.46 -0.46 25.41
N LYS A 14 -20.10 -0.04 24.31
CA LYS A 14 -19.91 -0.68 23.00
C LYS A 14 -18.44 -0.51 22.62
N MET A 15 -17.69 -1.62 22.60
CA MET A 15 -16.37 -1.63 21.98
C MET A 15 -16.59 -1.58 20.47
N ASP A 16 -16.36 -0.41 19.87
CA ASP A 16 -16.35 -0.27 18.41
C ASP A 16 -15.22 -1.12 17.83
N CYS A 17 -15.63 -2.13 17.08
CA CYS A 17 -14.81 -2.91 16.17
C CYS A 17 -14.19 -2.03 15.09
N GLY A 18 -13.15 -1.26 15.43
CA GLY A 18 -12.32 -0.58 14.44
C GLY A 18 -12.47 0.94 14.41
N ALA A 19 -11.92 1.62 15.41
CA ALA A 19 -11.25 2.90 15.19
C ALA A 19 -10.12 3.08 16.22
N PRO A 20 -8.85 3.29 15.80
CA PRO A 20 -7.81 3.68 16.74
C PRO A 20 -8.07 5.11 17.21
N SER A 21 -8.38 5.29 18.50
CA SER A 21 -8.40 6.62 19.13
C SER A 21 -6.97 7.11 19.36
N LEU A 22 -6.64 8.29 18.85
CA LEU A 22 -5.36 8.96 19.07
C LEU A 22 -5.32 9.57 20.47
N LYS A 23 -4.38 9.14 21.31
CA LYS A 23 -3.96 9.89 22.51
C LYS A 23 -2.46 10.17 22.48
N ASN A 24 -2.12 11.34 22.99
CA ASN A 24 -0.91 12.14 22.78
C ASN A 24 0.43 11.43 23.07
N GLY A 25 1.37 11.66 22.13
CA GLY A 25 2.72 12.20 22.35
C GLY A 25 3.54 11.73 23.56
N LYS A 26 4.36 10.69 23.34
CA LYS A 26 5.81 10.62 23.65
C LYS A 26 6.32 9.26 23.16
N ASP A 27 7.60 9.20 22.77
CA ASP A 27 8.28 8.07 22.11
C ASP A 27 8.18 6.75 22.89
N MET A 28 7.04 6.09 22.77
CA MET A 28 6.82 4.69 23.08
C MET A 28 6.65 4.00 21.74
N ILE A 29 7.40 2.92 21.51
CA ILE A 29 7.05 1.93 20.48
C ILE A 29 5.69 1.40 20.95
N MET A 30 4.62 2.01 20.46
CA MET A 30 3.26 1.56 20.69
C MET A 30 3.18 0.18 20.07
N THR A 31 3.33 -0.86 20.90
CA THR A 31 2.62 -2.10 20.66
C THR A 31 1.16 -1.69 20.66
N SER A 32 0.60 -1.44 19.47
CA SER A 32 -0.85 -1.38 19.40
C SER A 32 -1.34 -2.64 20.05
N LYS A 33 -2.33 -2.52 20.93
CA LYS A 33 -3.33 -3.58 21.07
C LYS A 33 -3.98 -3.68 19.69
N GLY A 34 -3.27 -4.29 18.75
CA GLY A 34 -3.82 -4.72 17.48
C GLY A 34 -4.95 -5.65 17.86
N SER A 35 -6.10 -5.47 17.23
CA SER A 35 -7.13 -6.49 17.23
C SER A 35 -6.41 -7.82 17.02
N PRO A 36 -6.51 -8.77 17.96
CA PRO A 36 -5.80 -10.02 17.79
C PRO A 36 -6.33 -10.61 16.48
N ASN A 37 -5.41 -10.94 15.58
CA ASN A 37 -5.71 -11.57 14.30
C ASN A 37 -6.10 -13.03 14.58
N THR A 38 -7.05 -13.25 15.50
CA THR A 38 -7.46 -14.55 16.03
C THR A 38 -8.39 -15.29 15.09
N GLY A 39 -8.74 -14.70 13.94
CA GLY A 39 -9.75 -15.24 13.05
C GLY A 39 -11.12 -15.31 13.74
N ILE A 40 -11.41 -14.42 14.72
CA ILE A 40 -12.66 -14.38 15.49
C ILE A 40 -13.33 -13.01 15.34
N CYS A 41 -14.59 -12.99 14.92
CA CYS A 41 -15.35 -11.77 14.72
C CYS A 41 -15.66 -11.08 16.06
N CYS A 42 -15.31 -9.80 16.19
CA CYS A 42 -15.60 -9.03 17.40
C CYS A 42 -17.10 -8.75 17.67
N ASN A 43 -17.98 -8.98 16.70
CA ASN A 43 -19.42 -8.71 16.83
C ASN A 43 -20.23 -9.96 17.24
N CYS A 44 -19.85 -11.14 16.73
CA CYS A 44 -20.61 -12.38 16.95
C CYS A 44 -19.76 -13.58 17.36
N GLU A 45 -18.46 -13.36 17.58
CA GLU A 45 -17.48 -14.36 18.02
C GLU A 45 -17.30 -15.56 17.08
N SER A 46 -17.95 -15.54 15.90
CA SER A 46 -17.78 -16.57 14.89
C SER A 46 -16.40 -16.50 14.24
N LYS A 47 -15.88 -17.67 13.88
CA LYS A 47 -14.61 -17.77 13.16
C LYS A 47 -14.74 -17.19 11.73
N TYR A 48 -13.68 -16.59 11.23
CA TYR A 48 -13.55 -16.14 9.85
C TYR A 48 -12.17 -16.54 9.29
N SER A 49 -12.08 -16.70 7.97
CA SER A 49 -10.86 -17.05 7.25
C SER A 49 -9.94 -15.84 7.08
N GLU A 50 -8.63 -16.06 6.95
CA GLU A 50 -7.65 -14.98 6.71
C GLU A 50 -7.99 -14.11 5.49
N ASN A 51 -8.68 -14.69 4.51
CA ASN A 51 -9.08 -14.05 3.26
C ASN A 51 -10.41 -13.29 3.34
N ASP A 52 -11.17 -13.41 4.44
CA ASP A 52 -12.51 -12.85 4.56
C ASP A 52 -12.47 -11.34 4.87
N GLU A 53 -13.17 -10.54 4.09
CA GLU A 53 -13.34 -9.09 4.37
C GLU A 53 -14.43 -8.85 5.42
N THR A 54 -15.45 -9.70 5.42
CA THR A 54 -16.60 -9.66 6.32
C THR A 54 -16.77 -11.01 7.01
N CYS A 55 -17.28 -11.00 8.24
CA CYS A 55 -17.59 -12.22 8.96
C CYS A 55 -18.70 -13.00 8.21
N PRO A 56 -18.51 -14.30 7.92
CA PRO A 56 -19.51 -15.08 7.18
C PRO A 56 -20.82 -15.28 7.96
N ALA A 57 -20.80 -15.14 9.29
CA ALA A 57 -21.99 -15.35 10.13
C ALA A 57 -22.87 -14.10 10.30
N CYS A 58 -22.26 -12.91 10.45
CA CYS A 58 -23.00 -11.68 10.76
C CYS A 58 -22.73 -10.52 9.79
N SER A 59 -21.92 -10.74 8.76
CA SER A 59 -21.51 -9.74 7.76
C SER A 59 -20.75 -8.52 8.31
N ASN A 60 -20.41 -8.50 9.60
CA ASN A 60 -19.59 -7.43 10.18
C ASN A 60 -18.22 -7.36 9.48
N HIS A 61 -17.77 -6.16 9.15
CA HIS A 61 -16.47 -5.96 8.53
C HIS A 61 -15.35 -6.30 9.52
N VAL A 62 -14.47 -7.24 9.14
CA VAL A 62 -13.36 -7.72 9.97
C VAL A 62 -12.01 -7.16 9.50
N GLY A 63 -12.02 -6.18 8.59
CA GLY A 63 -10.81 -5.55 8.04
C GLY A 63 -10.44 -6.05 6.64
N PHE A 64 -9.43 -5.42 6.04
CA PHE A 64 -8.90 -5.86 4.75
C PHE A 64 -7.86 -6.97 4.94
N PRO A 65 -7.99 -8.12 4.25
CA PRO A 65 -7.10 -9.27 4.41
C PRO A 65 -5.60 -8.98 4.29
N ASN A 66 -5.19 -8.17 3.31
CA ASN A 66 -3.80 -7.79 3.09
C ASN A 66 -3.24 -6.94 4.24
N VAL A 67 -4.06 -6.05 4.80
CA VAL A 67 -3.67 -5.19 5.94
C VAL A 67 -3.62 -6.00 7.22
N ARG A 68 -4.60 -6.89 7.48
CA ARG A 68 -4.59 -7.75 8.67
C ARG A 68 -3.34 -8.63 8.74
N PHE A 69 -2.95 -9.24 7.62
CA PHE A 69 -1.72 -10.02 7.57
C PHE A 69 -0.50 -9.14 7.90
N SER A 70 -0.44 -7.94 7.33
CA SER A 70 0.67 -7.02 7.55
C SER A 70 0.72 -6.45 8.97
N ASP A 71 -0.42 -6.40 9.68
CA ASP A 71 -0.53 -5.96 11.08
C ASP A 71 -0.54 -7.15 12.06
N SER A 72 -0.30 -8.39 11.61
CA SER A 72 -0.18 -9.54 12.49
C SER A 72 0.99 -9.37 13.46
N SER A 73 0.87 -9.91 14.67
CA SER A 73 1.90 -9.74 15.69
C SER A 73 3.23 -10.35 15.25
N GLU A 74 3.18 -11.50 14.57
CA GLU A 74 4.33 -12.21 14.02
C GLU A 74 5.04 -11.35 12.97
N ASN A 75 4.28 -10.77 12.02
CA ASN A 75 4.86 -9.93 10.97
C ASN A 75 5.44 -8.63 11.55
N VAL A 76 4.71 -7.97 12.44
CA VAL A 76 5.15 -6.70 13.04
C VAL A 76 6.39 -6.90 13.91
N ASN A 77 6.45 -7.96 14.72
CA ASN A 77 7.61 -8.26 15.55
C ASN A 77 8.85 -8.54 14.68
N ALA A 78 8.72 -9.39 13.66
CA ALA A 78 9.80 -9.68 12.73
C ALA A 78 10.28 -8.42 11.98
N LEU A 79 9.37 -7.53 11.56
CA LEU A 79 9.73 -6.26 10.93
C LEU A 79 10.47 -5.33 11.91
N ILE A 80 10.02 -5.25 13.16
CA ILE A 80 10.68 -4.43 14.19
C ILE A 80 12.08 -4.95 14.47
N GLU A 81 12.28 -6.27 14.59
CA GLU A 81 13.61 -6.87 14.78
C GLU A 81 14.56 -6.49 13.64
N ARG A 82 14.14 -6.66 12.37
CA ARG A 82 14.91 -6.24 11.20
C ARG A 82 15.23 -4.75 11.24
N PHE A 83 14.26 -3.92 11.63
CA PHE A 83 14.46 -2.47 11.79
C PHE A 83 15.48 -2.13 12.88
N LEU A 84 15.46 -2.82 14.02
CA LEU A 84 16.41 -2.59 15.10
C LEU A 84 17.84 -2.98 14.68
N LEU A 85 17.99 -4.05 13.90
CA LEU A 85 19.27 -4.45 13.30
C LEU A 85 19.77 -3.39 12.30
N ALA A 86 18.91 -2.95 11.37
CA ALA A 86 19.21 -1.86 10.43
C ALA A 86 19.66 -0.59 11.16
N ARG A 87 18.94 -0.19 12.21
CA ARG A 87 19.29 0.97 13.05
C ARG A 87 20.65 0.81 13.73
N LYS A 88 20.98 -0.39 14.22
CA LYS A 88 22.29 -0.69 14.83
C LYS A 88 23.41 -0.61 13.79
N SER A 89 23.19 -1.18 12.60
CA SER A 89 24.11 -1.10 11.45
C SER A 89 24.41 0.36 11.07
N ALA A 90 23.38 1.18 10.87
CA ALA A 90 23.54 2.60 10.54
C ALA A 90 24.33 3.35 11.61
N LYS A 91 24.09 3.02 12.90
CA LYS A 91 24.86 3.59 14.02
C LYS A 91 26.33 3.19 13.98
N SER A 92 26.65 1.92 13.73
CA SER A 92 28.04 1.48 13.60
C SER A 92 28.77 2.11 12.41
N ARG A 93 28.04 2.45 11.33
CA ARG A 93 28.58 3.16 10.16
C ARG A 93 28.63 4.68 10.34
N GLY A 94 28.25 5.22 11.50
CA GLY A 94 28.22 6.66 11.76
C GLY A 94 27.12 7.43 11.00
N CYS A 95 26.12 6.73 10.44
CA CYS A 95 25.02 7.29 9.62
C CYS A 95 23.69 7.36 10.40
N TYR A 96 23.72 7.36 11.73
CA TYR A 96 22.51 7.31 12.56
C TYR A 96 21.61 8.54 12.40
N LYS A 97 22.22 9.72 12.19
CA LYS A 97 21.49 10.97 12.02
C LYS A 97 20.68 10.91 10.72
N GLU A 98 21.33 10.57 9.62
CA GLU A 98 20.75 10.41 8.29
C GLU A 98 19.66 9.33 8.29
N PHE A 99 19.89 8.21 8.98
CA PHE A 99 18.88 7.17 9.17
C PHE A 99 17.59 7.71 9.83
N GLN A 100 17.72 8.55 10.86
CA GLN A 100 16.57 9.13 11.56
C GLN A 100 15.91 10.26 10.78
N GLU A 101 16.68 11.06 10.06
CA GLU A 101 16.14 12.11 9.19
C GLU A 101 15.37 11.49 8.01
N PHE A 102 15.94 10.46 7.38
CA PHE A 102 15.27 9.71 6.33
C PHE A 102 13.98 9.06 6.84
N ARG A 103 14.00 8.48 8.05
CA ARG A 103 12.78 7.97 8.71
C ARG A 103 11.68 9.03 8.81
N LYS A 104 12.02 10.25 9.25
CA LYS A 104 11.07 11.36 9.36
C LYS A 104 10.58 11.78 7.98
N HIS A 105 11.48 11.85 7.01
CA HIS A 105 11.18 12.21 5.63
C HIS A 105 10.17 11.23 5.01
N ILE A 106 10.40 9.91 5.11
CA ILE A 106 9.47 8.88 4.63
C ILE A 106 8.10 9.03 5.28
N LYS A 107 8.03 9.18 6.61
CA LYS A 107 6.74 9.35 7.31
C LYS A 107 5.95 10.55 6.81
N LYS A 108 6.62 11.65 6.48
CA LYS A 108 5.99 12.92 6.13
C LYS A 108 5.65 13.01 4.64
N LYS A 109 6.50 12.48 3.78
CA LYS A 109 6.46 12.74 2.33
C LYS A 109 6.00 11.55 1.50
N SER A 110 6.09 10.32 2.02
CA SER A 110 5.77 9.15 1.19
C SER A 110 4.29 9.05 0.85
N GLY A 111 4.02 8.72 -0.42
CA GLY A 111 2.68 8.48 -0.97
C GLY A 111 2.67 7.25 -1.87
N VAL A 112 1.48 6.81 -2.27
CA VAL A 112 1.35 5.68 -3.20
C VAL A 112 1.03 6.21 -4.58
N VAL A 113 1.79 5.73 -5.57
CA VAL A 113 1.66 6.11 -6.97
C VAL A 113 1.28 4.89 -7.80
N ILE A 114 0.28 5.04 -8.65
CA ILE A 114 -0.06 4.05 -9.68
C ILE A 114 0.44 4.58 -11.03
N SER A 115 1.26 3.78 -11.71
CA SER A 115 1.58 3.99 -13.11
C SER A 115 0.49 3.36 -13.99
N MET A 116 -0.07 4.10 -14.94
CA MET A 116 -1.07 3.58 -15.88
C MET A 116 -0.90 4.14 -17.30
N PRO A 117 -1.39 3.44 -18.34
CA PRO A 117 -1.40 3.97 -19.70
C PRO A 117 -2.22 5.25 -19.83
N ALA A 118 -1.82 6.13 -20.75
CA ALA A 118 -2.46 7.44 -20.96
C ALA A 118 -3.98 7.34 -21.21
N GLY A 119 -4.41 6.41 -22.07
CA GLY A 119 -5.83 6.19 -22.38
C GLY A 119 -6.64 5.74 -21.16
N ILE A 120 -6.08 4.86 -20.32
CA ILE A 120 -6.73 4.41 -19.08
C ILE A 120 -6.90 5.57 -18.09
N PHE A 121 -5.86 6.41 -17.96
CA PHE A 121 -5.94 7.61 -17.13
C PHE A 121 -7.03 8.55 -17.63
N ARG A 122 -7.03 8.89 -18.92
CA ARG A 122 -8.06 9.75 -19.52
C ARG A 122 -9.46 9.20 -19.28
N ASP A 123 -9.67 7.91 -19.53
CA ASP A 123 -10.99 7.29 -19.42
C ASP A 123 -11.47 7.24 -17.96
N LEU A 124 -10.57 6.98 -17.01
CA LEU A 124 -10.84 7.00 -15.57
C LEU A 124 -11.28 8.39 -15.08
N ILE A 125 -10.65 9.44 -15.59
CA ILE A 125 -10.94 10.83 -15.21
C ILE A 125 -12.20 11.36 -15.93
N LYS A 126 -12.41 10.99 -17.18
CA LYS A 126 -13.53 11.46 -18.00
C LYS A 126 -14.86 10.85 -17.57
N THR A 127 -14.84 9.61 -17.07
CA THR A 127 -16.04 8.82 -16.79
C THR A 127 -16.33 8.79 -15.28
N PRO A 128 -17.38 9.47 -14.78
CA PRO A 128 -17.61 9.64 -13.34
C PRO A 128 -17.69 8.33 -12.53
N ASN A 129 -18.24 7.28 -13.14
CA ASN A 129 -18.47 5.99 -12.48
C ASN A 129 -17.43 4.93 -12.87
N LYS A 130 -16.36 5.30 -13.60
CA LYS A 130 -15.33 4.33 -13.97
C LYS A 130 -14.49 4.02 -12.75
N ILE A 131 -14.26 2.72 -12.58
CA ILE A 131 -13.37 2.15 -11.58
C ILE A 131 -12.13 1.64 -12.31
N TYR A 132 -10.96 1.96 -11.77
CA TYR A 132 -9.70 1.37 -12.18
C TYR A 132 -9.72 -0.13 -11.87
N ARG A 133 -9.46 -0.92 -12.90
CA ARG A 133 -9.44 -2.38 -12.84
C ARG A 133 -8.00 -2.88 -12.92
N ASN A 134 -7.67 -3.90 -12.13
CA ASN A 134 -6.39 -4.59 -12.28
C ASN A 134 -6.40 -5.51 -13.52
N TYR A 135 -5.24 -6.08 -13.83
CA TYR A 135 -5.08 -6.97 -14.98
C TYR A 135 -6.08 -8.13 -14.96
N GLU A 136 -6.21 -8.78 -13.81
CA GLU A 136 -7.06 -9.95 -13.60
C GLU A 136 -8.53 -9.62 -13.92
N GLN A 137 -9.02 -8.47 -13.47
CA GLN A 137 -10.37 -7.98 -13.77
C GLN A 137 -10.57 -7.61 -15.24
N LEU A 138 -9.55 -7.02 -15.89
CA LEU A 138 -9.62 -6.65 -17.31
C LEU A 138 -9.66 -7.87 -18.22
N VAL A 139 -8.84 -8.90 -17.92
CA VAL A 139 -8.85 -10.18 -18.66
C VAL A 139 -10.17 -10.92 -18.43
N GLN A 140 -10.66 -11.01 -17.18
CA GLN A 140 -11.94 -11.68 -16.87
C GLN A 140 -13.14 -10.99 -17.54
N ALA A 141 -13.09 -9.67 -17.71
CA ALA A 141 -14.14 -8.90 -18.38
C ALA A 141 -13.99 -8.89 -19.91
N SER A 142 -12.99 -9.57 -20.47
CA SER A 142 -12.64 -9.53 -21.90
C SER A 142 -12.41 -8.11 -22.43
N GLU A 143 -11.98 -7.17 -21.56
CA GLU A 143 -11.63 -5.80 -21.95
C GLU A 143 -10.22 -5.72 -22.54
N ILE A 144 -9.36 -6.68 -22.22
CA ILE A 144 -8.03 -6.87 -22.82
C ILE A 144 -7.81 -8.34 -23.16
N SER A 145 -6.98 -8.59 -24.18
CA SER A 145 -6.50 -9.94 -24.47
C SER A 145 -5.48 -10.41 -23.43
N SER A 146 -5.50 -11.71 -23.15
CA SER A 146 -4.40 -12.41 -22.47
C SER A 146 -3.06 -12.05 -23.11
N ARG A 147 -2.03 -11.84 -22.28
CA ARG A 147 -0.65 -11.61 -22.75
C ARG A 147 0.10 -12.91 -23.08
N GLY A 148 -0.61 -14.02 -23.19
CA GLY A 148 -0.08 -15.35 -23.45
C GLY A 148 -0.07 -16.23 -22.20
N ALA A 149 -0.27 -17.53 -22.40
CA ALA A 149 -0.45 -18.50 -21.31
C ALA A 149 0.68 -18.49 -20.27
N GLN A 150 1.93 -18.32 -20.68
CA GLN A 150 3.07 -18.30 -19.74
C GLN A 150 2.99 -17.11 -18.77
N PHE A 151 2.69 -15.91 -19.28
CA PHE A 151 2.58 -14.72 -18.46
C PHE A 151 1.38 -14.81 -17.51
N ASP A 152 0.23 -15.28 -18.01
CA ASP A 152 -0.99 -15.39 -17.22
C ASP A 152 -0.86 -16.46 -16.13
N ASN A 153 -0.27 -17.61 -16.45
CA ASN A 153 -0.01 -18.67 -15.47
C ASN A 153 0.90 -18.16 -14.35
N LEU A 154 2.00 -17.47 -14.70
CA LEU A 154 2.91 -16.92 -13.71
C LEU A 154 2.24 -15.82 -12.87
N ARG A 155 1.46 -14.93 -13.49
CA ARG A 155 0.70 -13.89 -12.80
C ARG A 155 -0.30 -14.50 -11.82
N HIS A 156 -1.10 -15.47 -12.25
CA HIS A 156 -2.08 -16.14 -11.40
C HIS A 156 -1.40 -16.91 -10.27
N ALA A 157 -0.28 -17.59 -10.55
CA ALA A 157 0.47 -18.30 -9.51
C ALA A 157 0.97 -17.34 -8.43
N ILE A 158 1.63 -16.24 -8.82
CA ILE A 158 2.18 -15.24 -7.87
C ILE A 158 1.05 -14.55 -7.10
N SER A 159 0.05 -14.02 -7.81
CA SER A 159 -1.10 -13.34 -7.21
C SER A 159 -1.86 -14.29 -6.26
N GLY A 160 -2.02 -15.55 -6.64
CA GLY A 160 -2.67 -16.59 -5.82
C GLY A 160 -1.85 -16.97 -4.59
N CYS A 161 -0.52 -17.10 -4.71
CA CYS A 161 0.35 -17.40 -3.56
C CYS A 161 0.31 -16.30 -2.51
N LEU A 162 0.30 -15.03 -2.93
CA LEU A 162 0.37 -13.88 -2.01
C LEU A 162 -1.00 -13.47 -1.46
N PHE A 163 -2.06 -13.58 -2.26
CA PHE A 163 -3.37 -13.00 -1.93
C PHE A 163 -4.52 -13.99 -1.98
N GLY A 164 -4.26 -15.27 -2.28
CA GLY A 164 -5.26 -16.32 -2.27
C GLY A 164 -6.49 -15.95 -3.11
N SER A 165 -7.67 -16.10 -2.50
CA SER A 165 -8.96 -15.87 -3.16
C SER A 165 -9.32 -14.40 -3.39
N TYR A 166 -8.62 -13.44 -2.77
CA TYR A 166 -8.91 -12.01 -2.94
C TYR A 166 -7.95 -11.30 -3.91
N ASN A 167 -7.13 -12.05 -4.64
CA ASN A 167 -6.12 -11.49 -5.54
C ASN A 167 -6.69 -10.50 -6.58
N ASN A 168 -7.90 -10.77 -7.07
CA ASN A 168 -8.59 -9.94 -8.06
C ASN A 168 -9.10 -8.62 -7.49
N LYS A 169 -8.99 -8.41 -6.17
CA LYS A 169 -9.30 -7.14 -5.51
C LYS A 169 -8.06 -6.30 -5.24
N ILE A 170 -6.85 -6.75 -5.59
CA ILE A 170 -5.62 -5.99 -5.35
C ILE A 170 -5.27 -5.12 -6.56
N ALA A 171 -5.20 -3.81 -6.34
CA ALA A 171 -4.53 -2.87 -7.23
C ALA A 171 -3.08 -2.66 -6.76
N TYR A 172 -2.17 -2.54 -7.72
CA TYR A 172 -0.74 -2.43 -7.47
C TYR A 172 -0.27 -0.98 -7.66
N GLY A 173 0.62 -0.53 -6.80
CA GLY A 173 1.30 0.75 -6.92
C GLY A 173 2.70 0.67 -6.34
N VAL A 174 3.36 1.83 -6.25
CA VAL A 174 4.68 1.97 -5.66
C VAL A 174 4.62 2.99 -4.53
N LEU A 175 5.33 2.71 -3.43
CA LEU A 175 5.61 3.72 -2.42
C LEU A 175 6.64 4.70 -2.99
N SER A 176 6.36 5.99 -2.97
CA SER A 176 7.18 7.03 -3.62
C SER A 176 7.35 8.23 -2.68
N LEU A 177 8.49 8.94 -2.80
CA LEU A 177 8.78 10.17 -2.05
C LEU A 177 8.57 11.44 -2.87
N ASN A 178 8.81 11.35 -4.18
CA ASN A 178 8.78 12.47 -5.12
C ASN A 178 7.54 12.45 -6.04
N LYS A 179 6.55 11.60 -5.73
CA LYS A 179 5.30 11.41 -6.50
C LYS A 179 5.51 10.73 -7.86
N GLU A 180 6.73 10.28 -8.16
CA GLU A 180 7.01 9.51 -9.36
C GLU A 180 6.62 8.04 -9.17
N GLY A 181 6.33 7.40 -10.29
CA GLY A 181 6.09 5.96 -10.39
C GLY A 181 7.15 5.30 -11.28
N LEU A 182 6.85 4.08 -11.71
CA LEU A 182 7.73 3.33 -12.61
C LEU A 182 7.29 3.55 -14.08
N PRO A 183 8.15 4.11 -14.96
CA PRO A 183 7.80 4.36 -16.38
C PRO A 183 7.52 3.07 -17.18
N THR A 184 8.10 1.96 -16.76
CA THR A 184 7.92 0.61 -17.30
C THR A 184 6.49 0.10 -17.14
N TYR A 185 5.71 0.67 -16.21
CA TYR A 185 4.33 0.25 -15.89
C TYR A 185 3.25 1.17 -16.48
N GLY A 186 3.60 2.36 -16.96
CA GLY A 186 2.59 3.30 -17.47
C GLY A 186 3.18 4.61 -18.01
N ASP A 187 2.31 5.43 -18.59
CA ASP A 187 2.64 6.72 -19.19
C ASP A 187 2.34 7.88 -18.25
N VAL A 188 1.49 7.64 -17.25
CA VAL A 188 1.04 8.62 -16.26
C VAL A 188 1.23 8.05 -14.87
N PHE A 189 1.79 8.87 -14.00
CA PHE A 189 1.94 8.61 -12.57
C PHE A 189 0.81 9.29 -11.82
N CYS A 190 -0.05 8.50 -11.19
CA CYS A 190 -1.18 8.98 -10.41
C CYS A 190 -0.88 8.82 -8.91
N LEU A 191 -0.56 9.93 -8.24
CA LEU A 191 -0.45 9.98 -6.78
C LEU A 191 -1.86 9.83 -6.17
N LEU A 192 -2.00 8.89 -5.25
CA LEU A 192 -3.26 8.63 -4.56
C LEU A 192 -3.36 9.42 -3.25
N ARG A 193 -4.59 9.86 -2.95
CA ARG A 193 -4.93 10.53 -1.68
C ARG A 193 -4.86 9.54 -0.53
N PRO A 194 -4.06 9.80 0.53
CA PRO A 194 -3.95 8.89 1.68
C PRO A 194 -5.31 8.50 2.28
N VAL A 195 -6.22 9.46 2.44
CA VAL A 195 -7.55 9.24 3.05
C VAL A 195 -8.40 8.17 2.34
N THR A 196 -8.16 7.91 1.05
CA THR A 196 -8.95 6.92 0.28
C THR A 196 -8.32 5.53 0.25
N ILE A 197 -7.09 5.36 0.75
CA ILE A 197 -6.34 4.10 0.64
C ILE A 197 -5.65 3.64 1.94
N GLU A 198 -5.37 4.52 2.90
CA GLU A 198 -4.50 4.22 4.04
C GLU A 198 -4.96 2.98 4.84
N LYS A 199 -6.28 2.77 4.96
CA LYS A 199 -6.86 1.68 5.74
C LYS A 199 -6.82 0.33 5.02
N ARG A 200 -6.60 0.33 3.71
CA ARG A 200 -6.72 -0.84 2.82
C ARG A 200 -5.45 -1.16 2.04
N THR A 201 -4.35 -0.48 2.37
CA THR A 201 -3.05 -0.65 1.71
C THR A 201 -2.05 -1.36 2.61
N SER A 202 -1.45 -2.42 2.07
CA SER A 202 -0.24 -3.06 2.58
C SER A 202 0.94 -2.77 1.65
N PHE A 203 2.15 -2.98 2.15
CA PHE A 203 3.39 -2.80 1.42
C PHE A 203 4.23 -4.06 1.51
N LEU A 204 4.89 -4.40 0.42
CA LEU A 204 5.87 -5.48 0.32
C LEU A 204 7.23 -4.89 -0.02
N GLU A 205 8.28 -5.44 0.60
CA GLU A 205 9.64 -4.94 0.50
C GLU A 205 10.12 -4.78 -0.95
N GLU A 206 9.71 -5.66 -1.85
CA GLU A 206 10.10 -5.69 -3.26
C GLU A 206 8.92 -6.05 -4.17
N ASN A 207 9.14 -6.08 -5.49
CA ASN A 207 8.13 -6.52 -6.46
C ASN A 207 7.68 -7.96 -6.19
N SER A 208 6.37 -8.23 -6.31
CA SER A 208 5.80 -9.56 -6.02
C SER A 208 6.44 -10.71 -6.79
N TYR A 209 6.87 -10.52 -8.05
CA TYR A 209 7.49 -11.60 -8.83
C TYR A 209 8.84 -11.98 -8.24
N ARG A 210 9.70 -10.98 -8.06
CA ARG A 210 11.03 -11.15 -7.48
C ARG A 210 10.95 -11.70 -6.06
N PHE A 211 9.99 -11.23 -5.27
CA PHE A 211 9.78 -11.69 -3.92
C PHE A 211 9.42 -13.18 -3.85
N VAL A 212 8.44 -13.63 -4.65
CA VAL A 212 8.01 -15.03 -4.68
C VAL A 212 9.14 -15.95 -5.13
N GLU A 213 9.88 -15.55 -6.17
CA GLU A 213 11.04 -16.30 -6.67
C GLU A 213 12.14 -16.40 -5.62
N LYS A 214 12.59 -15.26 -5.08
CA LYS A 214 13.68 -15.18 -4.09
C LYS A 214 13.40 -15.98 -2.82
N HIS A 215 12.15 -16.00 -2.36
CA HIS A 215 11.75 -16.70 -1.15
C HIS A 215 11.21 -18.12 -1.39
N ASN A 216 11.19 -18.59 -2.65
CA ASN A 216 10.64 -19.89 -3.04
C ASN A 216 9.24 -20.12 -2.44
N ILE A 217 8.36 -19.12 -2.56
CA ILE A 217 7.04 -19.15 -1.92
C ILE A 217 6.12 -20.09 -2.70
N LEU A 218 5.85 -21.26 -2.12
CA LEU A 218 4.81 -22.18 -2.60
C LEU A 218 3.47 -21.96 -1.89
N SER A 219 3.52 -21.60 -0.60
CA SER A 219 2.35 -21.26 0.21
C SER A 219 2.76 -20.36 1.38
N GLY A 220 1.82 -19.56 1.86
CA GLY A 220 2.05 -18.60 2.95
C GLY A 220 2.81 -17.36 2.52
N ARG A 221 3.14 -16.50 3.49
CA ARG A 221 3.82 -15.22 3.27
C ARG A 221 4.94 -15.05 4.31
N PRO A 222 6.20 -14.87 3.90
CA PRO A 222 7.29 -14.62 4.84
C PRO A 222 7.05 -13.38 5.70
N VAL A 223 7.09 -13.57 7.02
CA VAL A 223 6.92 -12.50 8.01
C VAL A 223 8.09 -11.51 7.99
N GLY A 224 7.83 -10.28 8.42
CA GLY A 224 8.82 -9.21 8.55
C GLY A 224 9.14 -8.47 7.25
N ASN A 225 8.60 -8.90 6.10
CA ASN A 225 8.78 -8.28 4.78
C ASN A 225 7.59 -7.42 4.34
N TRP A 226 6.60 -7.26 5.22
CA TRP A 226 5.35 -6.57 4.93
C TRP A 226 5.10 -5.46 5.92
N ALA A 227 4.44 -4.40 5.49
CA ALA A 227 4.05 -3.31 6.36
C ALA A 227 2.66 -2.77 6.06
N THR A 228 2.04 -2.14 7.05
CA THR A 228 0.84 -1.33 6.88
C THR A 228 1.20 0.12 6.59
N TRP A 229 0.21 0.96 6.31
CA TRP A 229 0.41 2.40 6.16
C TRP A 229 1.17 3.06 7.32
N ARG A 230 0.93 2.57 8.55
CA ARG A 230 1.55 3.06 9.79
C ARG A 230 3.02 2.65 9.90
N THR A 231 3.38 1.46 9.43
CA THR A 231 4.72 0.88 9.59
C THR A 231 5.58 0.90 8.31
N LYS A 232 5.05 1.38 7.17
CA LYS A 232 5.77 1.43 5.87
C LYS A 232 7.17 2.05 5.93
N HIS A 233 7.36 3.05 6.79
CA HIS A 233 8.65 3.71 7.00
C HIS A 233 9.71 2.77 7.62
N LEU A 234 9.30 1.78 8.42
CA LEU A 234 10.22 0.77 8.95
C LEU A 234 10.70 -0.16 7.83
N LEU A 235 9.77 -0.63 7.01
CA LEU A 235 10.06 -1.48 5.85
C LEU A 235 11.02 -0.80 4.88
N ALA A 236 10.76 0.48 4.56
CA ALA A 236 11.64 1.26 3.70
C ALA A 236 13.04 1.41 4.26
N LEU A 237 13.19 1.68 5.56
CA LEU A 237 14.51 1.78 6.19
C LEU A 237 15.24 0.44 6.23
N VAL A 238 14.53 -0.67 6.46
CA VAL A 238 15.14 -2.01 6.42
C VAL A 238 15.68 -2.32 5.03
N LYS A 239 14.88 -2.07 3.99
CA LYS A 239 15.29 -2.29 2.59
C LYS A 239 16.49 -1.42 2.22
N LEU A 240 16.47 -0.15 2.61
CA LEU A 240 17.37 0.86 2.09
C LEU A 240 18.56 1.18 3.00
N GLU A 241 18.67 0.57 4.18
CA GLU A 241 19.68 0.93 5.20
C GLU A 241 21.09 0.99 4.63
N ARG A 242 21.46 -0.01 3.82
CA ARG A 242 22.79 -0.12 3.22
C ARG A 242 23.16 1.03 2.26
N PHE A 243 22.14 1.73 1.72
CA PHE A 243 22.33 2.87 0.82
C PHE A 243 22.35 4.22 1.55
N ILE A 244 22.16 4.21 2.88
CA ILE A 244 22.22 5.43 3.68
C ILE A 244 23.68 5.73 3.99
N GLU A 245 24.13 6.90 3.55
CA GLU A 245 25.51 7.38 3.69
C GLU A 245 25.54 8.72 4.43
N LYS A 246 26.71 9.03 5.01
CA LYS A 246 26.91 10.26 5.77
C LYS A 246 26.83 11.49 4.86
N GLY A 247 26.08 12.51 5.29
CA GLY A 247 25.94 13.76 4.55
C GLY A 247 24.94 13.74 3.39
N GLN A 248 24.21 12.64 3.19
CA GLN A 248 23.09 12.59 2.25
C GLN A 248 22.00 13.60 2.60
N LYS A 249 21.34 14.12 1.56
CA LYS A 249 20.22 15.05 1.61
C LYS A 249 18.94 14.36 1.13
N GLU A 250 17.81 15.07 1.24
CA GLU A 250 16.50 14.54 0.82
C GLU A 250 16.49 14.06 -0.64
N THR A 251 17.13 14.80 -1.56
CA THR A 251 17.22 14.43 -2.98
C THR A 251 18.01 13.14 -3.21
N ASP A 252 19.01 12.85 -2.38
CA ASP A 252 19.79 11.61 -2.49
C ASP A 252 18.93 10.42 -2.09
N TRP A 253 18.08 10.59 -1.07
CA TRP A 253 17.15 9.58 -0.62
C TRP A 253 16.05 9.27 -1.63
N GLU A 254 15.56 10.29 -2.34
CA GLU A 254 14.59 10.11 -3.42
C GLU A 254 15.15 9.20 -4.53
N ASN A 255 16.42 9.38 -4.90
CA ASN A 255 17.10 8.59 -5.93
C ASN A 255 17.32 7.12 -5.54
N VAL A 256 17.48 6.82 -4.24
CA VAL A 256 17.66 5.43 -3.77
C VAL A 256 16.34 4.77 -3.39
N PHE A 257 15.23 5.51 -3.31
CA PHE A 257 13.95 4.96 -2.84
C PHE A 257 13.34 3.93 -3.79
N PHE A 258 13.58 4.11 -5.09
CA PHE A 258 13.37 3.09 -6.10
C PHE A 258 14.39 3.23 -7.22
N LEU A 259 14.84 2.11 -7.78
CA LEU A 259 15.78 2.05 -8.89
C LEU A 259 15.04 1.56 -10.13
N THR A 260 15.13 2.32 -11.23
CA THR A 260 14.54 1.93 -12.52
C THR A 260 15.41 2.43 -13.66
N ASN A 261 15.53 1.63 -14.72
CA ASN A 261 16.13 2.08 -15.97
C ASN A 261 15.09 2.59 -16.99
N GLY A 262 13.80 2.59 -16.61
CA GLY A 262 12.68 3.02 -17.44
C GLY A 262 12.39 2.14 -18.67
N LYS A 263 13.07 1.00 -18.82
CA LYS A 263 13.03 0.14 -20.03
C LYS A 263 12.71 -1.31 -19.72
N ASP A 264 13.28 -1.87 -18.65
CA ASP A 264 13.13 -3.27 -18.27
C ASP A 264 12.57 -3.38 -16.85
N ARG A 265 11.34 -3.88 -16.77
CA ARG A 265 10.62 -4.11 -15.50
C ARG A 265 11.35 -5.08 -14.56
N ASN A 266 12.20 -5.96 -15.09
CA ASN A 266 12.93 -6.93 -14.28
C ASN A 266 14.06 -6.27 -13.47
N LEU A 267 14.49 -5.07 -13.89
CA LEU A 267 15.53 -4.28 -13.24
C LEU A 267 14.95 -3.23 -12.30
N ASP A 268 13.62 -3.14 -12.19
CA ASP A 268 12.98 -2.23 -11.25
C ASP A 268 13.08 -2.77 -9.82
N ASP A 269 13.60 -1.94 -8.90
CA ASP A 269 13.68 -2.23 -7.47
C ASP A 269 12.93 -1.16 -6.68
N PHE A 270 11.83 -1.53 -6.04
CA PHE A 270 10.92 -0.60 -5.38
C PHE A 270 10.17 -1.29 -4.24
N ILE A 271 9.46 -0.51 -3.42
CA ILE A 271 8.53 -1.04 -2.41
C ILE A 271 7.14 -1.07 -3.03
N GLU A 272 6.59 -2.27 -3.19
CA GLU A 272 5.31 -2.46 -3.85
C GLU A 272 4.15 -2.21 -2.88
N ALA A 273 3.16 -1.44 -3.33
CA ALA A 273 1.93 -1.18 -2.59
C ALA A 273 0.80 -2.05 -3.12
N HIS A 274 0.04 -2.67 -2.22
CA HIS A 274 -1.14 -3.48 -2.52
C HIS A 274 -2.38 -2.84 -1.93
N ILE A 275 -3.23 -2.30 -2.78
CA ILE A 275 -4.43 -1.55 -2.40
C ILE A 275 -5.64 -2.47 -2.61
N TYR A 276 -6.33 -2.82 -1.53
CA TYR A 276 -7.52 -3.66 -1.61
C TYR A 276 -8.73 -2.87 -2.07
N GLY A 277 -9.46 -3.38 -3.05
CA GLY A 277 -10.71 -2.82 -3.56
C GLY A 277 -10.51 -1.77 -4.65
N SER A 278 -11.61 -1.12 -5.01
CA SER A 278 -11.70 -0.24 -6.18
C SER A 278 -10.96 1.09 -6.02
N ILE A 279 -10.46 1.64 -7.13
CA ILE A 279 -9.89 2.98 -7.21
C ILE A 279 -10.67 3.77 -8.27
N ASN A 280 -11.00 5.02 -7.99
CA ASN A 280 -11.70 5.92 -8.91
C ASN A 280 -10.98 7.27 -8.97
N TYR A 281 -11.47 8.19 -9.81
CA TYR A 281 -10.88 9.53 -9.94
C TYR A 281 -10.83 10.30 -8.60
N SER A 282 -11.78 10.04 -7.69
CA SER A 282 -11.82 10.65 -6.34
C SER A 282 -10.66 10.23 -5.44
N SER A 283 -9.98 9.13 -5.78
CA SER A 283 -8.78 8.65 -5.11
C SER A 283 -7.50 9.31 -5.61
N ILE A 284 -7.52 9.98 -6.76
CA ILE A 284 -6.33 10.62 -7.34
C ILE A 284 -6.16 12.02 -6.74
N GLU A 285 -4.98 12.26 -6.16
CA GLU A 285 -4.52 13.54 -5.62
C GLU A 285 -3.78 14.35 -6.67
N ASN A 286 -2.90 13.70 -7.44
CA ASN A 286 -2.13 14.36 -8.48
C ASN A 286 -1.84 13.39 -9.62
N ALA A 287 -1.60 13.93 -10.82
CA ALA A 287 -1.15 13.16 -11.97
C ALA A 287 0.01 13.89 -12.65
N MET A 288 0.99 13.14 -13.17
CA MET A 288 2.07 13.68 -14.00
C MET A 288 2.45 12.68 -15.08
N PRO A 289 2.94 13.13 -16.25
CA PRO A 289 3.50 12.23 -17.25
C PRO A 289 4.76 11.54 -16.73
N ALA A 290 4.99 10.30 -17.17
CA ALA A 290 6.23 9.59 -16.91
C ALA A 290 7.42 10.32 -17.56
N PRO A 291 8.45 10.71 -16.80
CA PRO A 291 9.58 11.46 -17.34
C PRO A 291 10.35 10.60 -18.34
N ASN A 292 10.96 11.25 -19.33
CA ASN A 292 11.84 10.63 -20.34
C ASN A 292 11.20 9.52 -21.20
N LYS A 293 9.88 9.31 -21.11
CA LYS A 293 9.16 8.35 -21.95
C LYS A 293 8.86 8.98 -23.31
N LYS A 294 9.21 8.28 -24.40
CA LYS A 294 8.83 8.69 -25.76
C LYS A 294 7.35 8.40 -25.97
N LEU A 295 6.52 9.44 -25.77
CA LEU A 295 5.08 9.37 -25.98
C LEU A 295 4.71 9.74 -27.42
N GLY A 296 3.80 8.97 -28.02
CA GLY A 296 3.19 9.32 -29.29
C GLY A 296 2.22 10.49 -29.15
N ARG A 297 1.66 10.94 -30.29
CA ARG A 297 0.76 12.09 -30.33
C ARG A 297 -0.53 11.83 -29.54
N LEU A 298 -1.10 10.62 -29.65
CA LEU A 298 -2.34 10.26 -28.98
C LEU A 298 -2.17 10.21 -27.47
N GLU A 299 -1.07 9.61 -27.00
CA GLU A 299 -0.77 9.53 -25.57
C GLU A 299 -0.62 10.94 -24.97
N LYS A 300 0.07 11.85 -25.65
CA LYS A 300 0.19 13.25 -25.20
C LYS A 300 -1.17 13.93 -25.06
N LEU A 301 -2.04 13.79 -26.08
CA LEU A 301 -3.39 14.36 -26.05
C LEU A 301 -4.23 13.76 -24.91
N ASP A 302 -4.14 12.46 -24.68
CA ASP A 302 -4.85 11.78 -23.60
C ASP A 302 -4.41 12.26 -22.22
N ILE A 303 -3.10 12.46 -22.02
CA ILE A 303 -2.52 12.99 -20.79
C ILE A 303 -2.98 14.44 -20.57
N GLU A 304 -2.85 15.30 -21.57
CA GLU A 304 -3.26 16.71 -21.48
C GLU A 304 -4.75 16.84 -21.15
N ALA A 305 -5.61 16.09 -21.85
CA ALA A 305 -7.05 16.08 -21.60
C ALA A 305 -7.39 15.56 -20.20
N GLY A 306 -6.73 14.48 -19.77
CA GLY A 306 -6.92 13.91 -18.43
C GLY A 306 -6.47 14.85 -17.32
N MET A 307 -5.29 15.48 -17.43
CA MET A 307 -4.78 16.42 -16.44
C MET A 307 -5.66 17.67 -16.34
N SER A 308 -6.05 18.28 -17.47
CA SER A 308 -6.96 19.42 -17.48
C SER A 308 -8.29 19.12 -16.80
N ARG A 309 -8.84 17.92 -17.02
CA ARG A 309 -10.08 17.49 -16.37
C ARG A 309 -9.89 17.21 -14.89
N LEU A 310 -8.78 16.61 -14.49
CA LEU A 310 -8.47 16.34 -13.08
C LEU A 310 -8.41 17.64 -12.27
N GLU A 311 -7.76 18.68 -12.77
CA GLU A 311 -7.71 19.99 -12.09
C GLU A 311 -9.11 20.58 -11.89
N LYS A 312 -9.96 20.58 -12.93
CA LYS A 312 -11.36 21.01 -12.82
C LYS A 312 -12.18 20.18 -11.82
N LEU A 313 -11.83 18.91 -11.61
CA LEU A 313 -12.49 18.05 -10.64
C LEU A 313 -11.98 18.30 -9.21
N LYS A 314 -10.74 18.77 -9.05
CA LYS A 314 -10.18 19.17 -7.75
C LYS A 314 -10.81 20.46 -7.24
N GLU A 315 -11.04 21.44 -8.11
CA GLU A 315 -11.70 22.71 -7.76
C GLU A 315 -13.12 22.53 -7.19
N LYS A 316 -13.76 21.38 -7.47
CA LYS A 316 -15.10 21.05 -6.99
C LYS A 316 -15.13 20.26 -5.68
N ARG A 317 -13.96 19.89 -5.13
CA ARG A 317 -13.83 19.11 -3.89
C ARG A 317 -13.56 20.03 -2.71
#